data_AF-A0AAU5LMA8-F1
#
_entry.id   AF-A0AAU5LMA8-F1
#
_cell.length_a   1.000
_cell.length_b   1.000
_cell.length_c   1.000
_cell.angle_alpha   90.00
_cell.angle_beta   90.00
_cell.angle_gamma   90.00
#
_symmetry.space_group_name_H-M   'P 1'
#
loop_
_entity.id
_entity.type
_entity.pdbx_description
1 polymer ?
#
loop_
_entity_poly.entity_id
_entity_poly.type
_entity_poly.pdbx_seq_one_letter_code
_entity_poly.pdbx_strand_id
1 'polypeptide(L)'
;MNRSKSLQNKATRRSLRGAAVLAAATALCATIGGAANAVTIAEPANAASAVATSWIGSNSGGANMRTCPNTGCARVLYLGNGSEVYMLCWTDAQTVSPPNSDYTSSRWFKIGLYYDNRTGYVHSSLVENQSSVGHC
;
A
#
# COMPACT_ATOMS: atom_id res chain seq x y z
N MET A 1 -61.20 51.28 2.56
CA MET A 1 -61.40 50.58 1.28
C MET A 1 -60.82 49.17 1.42
N ASN A 2 -61.67 48.15 1.55
CA ASN A 2 -62.02 47.16 0.49
C ASN A 2 -60.79 46.35 0.04
N ARG A 3 -60.73 45.01 0.03
CA ARG A 3 -61.70 43.89 0.07
C ARG A 3 -60.90 42.63 0.46
N SER A 4 -61.37 41.84 1.44
CA SER A 4 -62.08 40.57 1.24
C SER A 4 -61.30 39.49 0.47
N LYS A 5 -60.94 38.40 1.16
CA LYS A 5 -61.55 37.05 1.05
C LYS A 5 -60.96 36.25 -0.13
N SER A 6 -60.78 34.94 -0.14
CA SER A 6 -61.24 33.84 0.72
C SER A 6 -60.78 32.57 0.02
N LEU A 7 -60.29 31.60 0.80
CA LEU A 7 -60.60 30.16 0.76
C LEU A 7 -60.62 29.46 -0.61
N GLN A 8 -59.94 28.32 -0.69
CA GLN A 8 -60.61 27.01 -0.59
C GLN A 8 -59.54 25.90 -0.54
N ASN A 9 -59.38 25.21 0.59
CA ASN A 9 -60.21 24.10 1.10
C ASN A 9 -60.04 22.82 0.27
N LYS A 10 -59.36 21.84 0.88
CA LYS A 10 -59.97 20.60 1.43
C LYS A 10 -60.27 19.60 0.31
N ALA A 11 -59.87 18.34 0.39
CA ALA A 11 -60.15 17.39 1.46
C ALA A 11 -59.34 16.11 1.08
N THR A 12 -59.10 15.12 1.92
CA THR A 12 -60.12 14.24 2.51
C THR A 12 -59.36 13.21 3.36
N ARG A 13 -59.46 13.29 4.70
CA ARG A 13 -60.25 12.42 5.60
C ARG A 13 -59.71 10.98 5.73
N ARG A 14 -59.35 10.62 6.97
CA ARG A 14 -60.08 9.67 7.88
C ARG A 14 -59.86 8.20 7.46
N SER A 15 -59.78 7.22 8.34
CA SER A 15 -60.42 7.03 9.63
C SER A 15 -59.74 5.81 10.27
N LEU A 16 -59.41 5.87 11.56
CA LEU A 16 -60.15 5.20 12.65
C LEU A 16 -60.21 3.68 12.54
N ARG A 17 -59.81 3.05 13.65
CA ARG A 17 -60.30 1.81 14.30
C ARG A 17 -59.06 1.08 14.85
N GLY A 18 -58.91 0.80 16.13
CA GLY A 18 -59.85 0.79 17.24
C GLY A 18 -59.49 -0.40 18.13
N ALA A 19 -59.67 -0.22 19.44
CA ALA A 19 -59.93 -1.25 20.46
C ALA A 19 -58.81 -2.31 20.71
N ALA A 20 -58.29 -2.40 21.93
CA ALA A 20 -58.74 -3.35 22.96
C ALA A 20 -57.99 -4.70 22.81
N VAL A 21 -57.65 -5.54 23.79
CA VAL A 21 -57.89 -5.70 25.23
C VAL A 21 -57.14 -7.02 25.59
N LEU A 22 -56.81 -7.24 26.88
CA LEU A 22 -56.41 -8.53 27.51
C LEU A 22 -55.09 -9.19 27.02
N ALA A 23 -54.01 -9.24 27.80
CA ALA A 23 -53.77 -10.07 28.99
C ALA A 23 -53.61 -11.59 28.73
N ALA A 24 -52.46 -12.06 29.22
CA ALA A 24 -52.16 -13.37 29.82
C ALA A 24 -51.60 -14.53 28.96
N ALA A 25 -50.50 -15.06 29.52
CA ALA A 25 -50.11 -16.46 29.66
C ALA A 25 -49.18 -17.11 28.59
N THR A 26 -47.96 -17.36 29.08
CA THR A 26 -47.15 -18.58 28.95
C THR A 26 -46.75 -19.07 27.55
N ALA A 27 -45.45 -19.12 27.30
CA ALA A 27 -44.74 -20.41 27.23
C ALA A 27 -43.23 -20.19 27.04
N LEU A 28 -42.48 -20.92 27.86
CA LEU A 28 -41.05 -21.15 27.81
C LEU A 28 -40.61 -21.51 26.38
N CYS A 29 -39.74 -20.72 25.76
CA CYS A 29 -38.98 -21.17 24.60
C CYS A 29 -37.56 -20.61 24.72
N ALA A 30 -36.64 -21.49 25.10
CA ALA A 30 -35.22 -21.22 25.20
C ALA A 30 -34.67 -20.85 23.82
N THR A 31 -34.50 -19.56 23.55
CA THR A 31 -33.69 -19.09 22.43
C THR A 31 -32.27 -18.91 22.93
N ILE A 32 -31.43 -19.84 22.49
CA ILE A 32 -29.97 -19.83 22.47
C ILE A 32 -29.48 -18.38 22.43
N GLY A 33 -28.82 -17.94 23.51
CA GLY A 33 -28.20 -16.62 23.59
C GLY A 33 -27.14 -16.50 22.50
N GLY A 34 -27.51 -15.85 21.40
CA GLY A 34 -26.56 -15.33 20.44
C GLY A 34 -25.74 -14.25 21.13
N ALA A 35 -24.57 -14.63 21.65
CA ALA A 35 -23.55 -13.68 22.03
C ALA A 35 -23.27 -12.82 20.79
N ALA A 36 -23.67 -11.55 20.84
CA ALA A 36 -23.20 -10.53 19.92
C ALA A 36 -21.70 -10.36 20.18
N ASN A 37 -20.90 -11.24 19.58
CA ASN A 37 -19.47 -11.01 19.43
C ASN A 37 -19.36 -9.79 18.52
N ALA A 38 -19.17 -8.61 19.12
CA ALA A 38 -18.65 -7.46 18.43
C ALA A 38 -17.26 -7.87 17.93
N VAL A 39 -17.20 -8.38 16.69
CA VAL A 39 -15.96 -8.56 15.97
C VAL A 39 -15.47 -7.15 15.67
N THR A 40 -14.67 -6.61 16.59
CA THR A 40 -13.76 -5.52 16.27
C THR A 40 -12.79 -6.11 15.26
N ILE A 41 -13.05 -5.84 13.98
CA ILE A 41 -12.05 -6.04 12.94
C ILE A 41 -10.98 -5.00 13.27
N ALA A 42 -9.95 -5.44 14.01
CA ALA A 42 -8.74 -4.65 14.15
C ALA A 42 -8.25 -4.43 12.72
N GLU A 43 -8.36 -3.20 12.24
CA GLU A 43 -7.66 -2.78 11.05
C GLU A 43 -6.20 -3.16 11.28
N PRO A 44 -5.56 -3.93 10.37
CA PRO A 44 -4.14 -4.14 10.51
C PRO A 44 -3.55 -2.74 10.49
N ALA A 45 -2.99 -2.32 11.63
CA ALA A 45 -2.09 -1.20 11.63
C ALA A 45 -1.02 -1.59 10.62
N ASN A 46 -1.11 -1.04 9.41
CA ASN A 46 0.00 -0.97 8.49
C ASN A 46 1.04 -0.16 9.25
N ALA A 47 1.80 -0.86 10.10
CA ALA A 47 3.16 -0.48 10.37
C ALA A 47 3.73 -0.32 8.98
N ALA A 48 3.88 0.93 8.54
CA ALA A 48 4.77 1.23 7.45
C ALA A 48 6.09 0.64 7.93
N SER A 49 6.40 -0.58 7.44
CA SER A 49 7.76 -1.08 7.50
C SER A 49 8.55 0.09 6.97
N ALA A 50 9.41 0.66 7.81
CA ALA A 50 10.51 1.46 7.31
C ALA A 50 11.12 0.55 6.25
N VAL A 51 10.85 0.85 4.98
CA VAL A 51 11.44 0.12 3.86
C VAL A 51 12.90 0.33 4.12
N ALA A 52 13.57 -0.72 4.60
CA ALA A 52 14.95 -0.59 5.01
C ALA A 52 15.67 -0.10 3.76
N THR A 53 16.09 1.17 3.78
CA THR A 53 16.62 1.83 2.60
C THR A 53 17.83 1.03 2.18
N SER A 54 17.86 0.61 0.92
CA SER A 54 19.09 0.05 0.37
C SER A 54 20.02 1.23 0.06
N TRP A 55 21.32 1.01 0.08
CA TRP A 55 22.27 2.08 -0.25
C TRP A 55 23.45 1.55 -1.03
N ILE A 56 24.17 2.46 -1.69
CA ILE A 56 25.40 2.12 -2.40
C ILE A 56 26.54 1.95 -1.39
N GLY A 57 27.15 0.77 -1.38
CA GLY A 57 28.12 0.38 -0.35
C GLY A 57 29.37 1.25 -0.32
N SER A 58 29.91 1.50 0.87
CA SER A 58 31.06 2.38 1.09
C SER A 58 32.37 1.87 0.49
N ASN A 59 32.47 0.57 0.21
CA ASN A 59 33.64 -0.03 -0.39
C ASN A 59 33.57 -0.08 -1.93
N SER A 60 32.42 0.22 -2.52
CA SER A 60 32.16 0.05 -3.97
C SER A 60 32.94 1.01 -4.87
N GLY A 61 33.43 2.12 -4.32
CA GLY A 61 33.89 3.26 -5.13
C GLY A 61 32.75 3.85 -5.98
N GLY A 62 31.51 3.72 -5.50
CA GLY A 62 30.27 4.14 -6.14
C GLY A 62 29.65 3.12 -7.09
N ALA A 63 28.49 3.48 -7.64
CA ALA A 63 27.75 2.65 -8.58
C ALA A 63 27.34 3.43 -9.83
N ASN A 64 27.56 2.84 -11.00
CA ASN A 64 27.00 3.37 -12.24
C ASN A 64 25.60 2.79 -12.41
N MET A 65 24.56 3.63 -12.28
CA MET A 65 23.19 3.27 -12.60
C MET A 65 23.01 3.26 -14.12
N ARG A 66 22.49 2.17 -14.69
CA ARG A 66 22.45 1.93 -16.13
C ARG A 66 21.04 1.74 -16.66
N THR A 67 20.87 1.93 -17.97
CA THR A 67 19.58 1.75 -18.64
C THR A 67 19.16 0.28 -18.78
N CYS A 68 20.12 -0.66 -18.72
CA CYS A 68 19.88 -2.10 -18.75
C CYS A 68 20.90 -2.86 -17.87
N PRO A 69 20.64 -4.14 -17.50
CA PRO A 69 21.47 -4.92 -16.57
C PRO A 69 22.75 -5.48 -17.22
N ASN A 70 23.54 -4.61 -17.82
CA ASN A 70 24.81 -4.95 -18.46
C ASN A 70 25.76 -3.73 -18.39
N THR A 71 27.06 -3.97 -18.20
CA THR A 71 28.07 -2.90 -18.07
C THR A 71 28.34 -2.13 -19.36
N GLY A 72 27.92 -2.65 -20.52
CA GLY A 72 27.92 -1.95 -21.80
C GLY A 72 26.76 -0.98 -21.98
N CYS A 73 25.73 -1.04 -21.13
CA CYS A 73 24.57 -0.15 -21.22
C CYS A 73 24.91 1.29 -20.87
N ALA A 74 24.19 2.24 -21.48
CA ALA A 74 24.34 3.66 -21.19
C ALA A 74 24.17 3.94 -19.69
N ARG A 75 25.03 4.80 -19.15
CA ARG A 75 24.95 5.27 -17.76
C ARG A 75 23.86 6.33 -17.67
N VAL A 76 22.90 6.11 -16.78
CA VAL A 76 21.87 7.10 -16.42
C VAL A 76 22.48 8.15 -15.50
N LEU A 77 23.17 7.71 -14.44
CA LEU A 77 23.97 8.55 -13.56
C LEU A 77 24.99 7.71 -12.78
N TYR A 78 25.86 8.41 -12.04
CA TYR A 78 26.74 7.81 -11.06
C TYR A 78 26.21 8.11 -9.65
N LEU A 79 26.13 7.07 -8.83
CA LEU A 79 25.72 7.12 -7.43
C LEU A 79 26.96 6.99 -6.55
N GLY A 80 27.21 7.98 -5.71
CA GLY A 80 28.30 7.91 -4.74
C GLY A 80 28.01 6.93 -3.61
N ASN A 81 29.03 6.59 -2.84
CA ASN A 81 28.88 5.80 -1.61
C ASN A 81 27.85 6.45 -0.66
N GLY A 82 27.01 5.63 -0.03
CA GLY A 82 25.95 6.09 0.86
C GLY A 82 24.71 6.65 0.15
N SER A 83 24.67 6.66 -1.20
CA SER A 83 23.46 7.07 -1.92
C SER A 83 22.30 6.13 -1.58
N GLU A 84 21.22 6.69 -1.04
CA GLU A 84 20.00 5.94 -0.72
C GLU A 84 19.21 5.60 -1.98
N VAL A 85 18.78 4.35 -2.06
CA VAL A 85 18.02 3.80 -3.18
C VAL A 85 16.95 2.87 -2.65
N TYR A 86 15.89 2.66 -3.42
CA TYR A 86 14.94 1.57 -3.17
C TYR A 86 15.02 0.55 -4.29
N MET A 87 14.98 -0.72 -3.92
CA MET A 87 14.98 -1.82 -4.87
C MET A 87 13.55 -2.06 -5.36
N LEU A 88 13.40 -2.19 -6.68
CA LEU A 88 12.11 -2.46 -7.34
C LEU A 88 11.95 -3.96 -7.62
N CYS A 89 12.96 -4.56 -8.23
CA CYS A 89 13.02 -5.98 -8.57
C CYS A 89 14.47 -6.38 -8.89
N TRP A 90 14.72 -7.68 -9.00
CA TRP A 90 16.02 -8.22 -9.41
C TRP A 90 15.91 -9.00 -10.72
N THR A 91 17.01 -9.08 -11.46
CA THR A 91 17.12 -9.91 -12.66
C THR A 91 18.54 -10.43 -12.78
N ASP A 92 18.72 -11.62 -13.34
CA ASP A 92 20.04 -12.15 -13.65
C ASP A 92 20.39 -11.86 -15.10
N ALA A 93 21.57 -11.31 -15.33
CA ALA A 93 22.04 -10.94 -16.66
C ALA A 93 23.56 -11.17 -16.76
N GLN A 94 24.34 -10.11 -16.99
CA GLN A 94 25.79 -10.25 -17.12
C GLN A 94 26.43 -10.58 -15.76
N THR A 95 27.25 -11.64 -15.72
CA THR A 95 28.15 -11.91 -14.59
C THR A 95 29.28 -10.91 -14.57
N VAL A 96 29.37 -10.11 -13.51
CA VAL A 96 30.39 -9.07 -13.35
C VAL A 96 31.05 -9.20 -11.99
N SER A 97 32.33 -8.88 -11.95
CA SER A 97 33.11 -8.66 -10.74
C SER A 97 33.62 -7.22 -10.77
N PRO A 98 32.82 -6.22 -10.36
CA PRO A 98 33.26 -4.83 -10.41
C PRO A 98 34.52 -4.60 -9.55
N PRO A 99 35.44 -3.72 -9.98
CA PRO A 99 36.56 -3.33 -9.14
C PRO A 99 36.03 -2.71 -7.85
N ASN A 100 36.54 -3.17 -6.71
CA ASN A 100 36.07 -2.82 -5.35
C ASN A 100 34.64 -3.28 -5.03
N SER A 101 34.16 -4.35 -5.64
CA SER A 101 32.92 -5.00 -5.21
C SER A 101 33.15 -6.07 -4.14
N ASP A 102 32.11 -6.37 -3.37
CA ASP A 102 32.18 -7.38 -2.31
C ASP A 102 32.21 -8.81 -2.88
N TYR A 103 31.63 -9.03 -4.07
CA TYR A 103 31.54 -10.35 -4.70
C TYR A 103 31.23 -10.29 -6.21
N THR A 104 31.52 -11.41 -6.88
CA THR A 104 31.11 -11.65 -8.28
C THR A 104 29.68 -12.16 -8.32
N SER A 105 28.84 -11.59 -9.18
CA SER A 105 27.45 -12.02 -9.34
C SER A 105 26.95 -11.83 -10.76
N SER A 106 25.92 -12.57 -11.16
CA SER A 106 25.10 -12.27 -12.35
C SER A 106 23.92 -11.37 -12.04
N ARG A 107 23.69 -11.05 -10.76
CA ARG A 107 22.47 -10.37 -10.31
C ARG A 107 22.57 -8.86 -10.44
N TRP A 108 21.50 -8.28 -10.98
CA TRP A 108 21.30 -6.85 -11.10
C TRP A 108 20.00 -6.45 -10.42
N PHE A 109 20.03 -5.32 -9.74
CA PHE A 109 18.83 -4.73 -9.15
C PHE A 109 18.35 -3.58 -10.01
N LYS A 110 17.07 -3.60 -10.35
CA LYS A 110 16.38 -2.38 -10.77
C LYS A 110 16.12 -1.57 -9.52
N ILE A 111 16.64 -0.35 -9.47
CA ILE A 111 16.50 0.57 -8.35
C ILE A 111 15.78 1.83 -8.79
N GLY A 112 15.19 2.53 -7.82
CA GLY A 112 14.70 3.89 -7.96
C GLY A 112 15.35 4.84 -6.97
N LEU A 113 15.33 6.13 -7.32
CA LEU A 113 15.89 7.20 -6.50
C LEU A 113 14.76 7.99 -5.83
N TYR A 114 14.92 8.28 -4.54
CA TYR A 114 13.90 8.99 -3.77
C TYR A 114 13.71 10.45 -4.17
N TYR A 115 14.76 11.11 -4.66
CA TYR A 115 14.74 12.56 -4.89
C TYR A 115 14.12 12.95 -6.24
N ASP A 116 14.11 12.07 -7.25
CA ASP A 116 13.60 12.38 -8.58
C ASP A 116 12.90 11.22 -9.31
N ASN A 117 12.70 10.08 -8.64
CA ASN A 117 12.05 8.88 -9.18
C ASN A 117 12.69 8.30 -10.44
N ARG A 118 13.94 8.67 -10.79
CA ARG A 118 14.66 7.98 -11.87
C ARG A 118 14.89 6.53 -11.48
N THR A 119 14.81 5.66 -12.48
CA THR A 119 15.04 4.22 -12.30
C THR A 119 16.12 3.72 -13.24
N GLY A 120 16.81 2.66 -12.83
CA GLY A 120 17.84 2.02 -13.62
C GLY A 120 18.38 0.77 -12.92
N TYR A 121 19.41 0.18 -13.52
CA TYR A 121 20.00 -1.05 -13.04
C TYR A 121 21.36 -0.81 -12.41
N VAL A 122 21.61 -1.43 -11.26
CA VAL A 122 22.89 -1.46 -10.55
C VAL A 122 23.26 -2.91 -10.24
N HIS A 123 24.54 -3.23 -10.31
CA HIS A 123 25.04 -4.56 -10.01
C HIS A 123 24.86 -4.89 -8.52
N SER A 124 24.44 -6.11 -8.19
CA SER A 124 24.04 -6.45 -6.82
C SER A 124 25.15 -6.25 -5.78
N SER A 125 26.40 -6.53 -6.15
CA SER A 125 27.55 -6.42 -5.24
C SER A 125 28.00 -5.00 -4.92
N LEU A 126 27.24 -3.98 -5.35
CA LEU A 126 27.46 -2.58 -4.99
C LEU A 126 26.33 -2.03 -4.09
N VAL A 127 25.32 -2.84 -3.81
CA VAL A 127 24.13 -2.46 -3.04
C VAL A 127 24.13 -3.18 -1.71
N GLU A 128 24.01 -2.41 -0.64
CA GLU A 128 23.94 -2.88 0.74
C GLU A 128 22.51 -2.86 1.25
N ASN A 129 22.25 -3.65 2.30
CA ASN A 129 20.94 -3.79 2.92
C ASN A 129 19.85 -4.08 1.88
N GLN A 130 20.12 -5.11 1.08
CA GLN A 130 19.29 -5.45 -0.07
C GLN A 130 17.89 -5.88 0.38
N SER A 131 16.88 -5.17 -0.10
CA SER A 131 15.48 -5.51 0.17
C SER A 131 15.09 -6.82 -0.53
N SER A 132 14.22 -7.62 0.11
CA SER A 132 13.62 -8.77 -0.55
C SER A 132 12.58 -8.31 -1.56
N VAL A 133 12.92 -8.38 -2.85
CA VAL A 133 12.06 -7.97 -3.97
C VAL A 133 11.84 -9.12 -4.93
N GLY A 134 10.77 -9.04 -5.73
CA GLY A 134 10.47 -10.02 -6.77
C GLY A 134 11.40 -9.93 -7.98
N HIS A 135 11.26 -10.90 -8.89
CA HIS A 135 11.96 -10.90 -10.18
C HIS A 135 11.38 -9.82 -11.12
N CYS A 136 12.24 -9.19 -11.92
CA CYS A 136 11.86 -8.53 -13.17
C CYS A 136 11.88 -9.61 -14.27
#